data_AF-A0A383EJK7-F1
#
_entry.id   AF-A0A383EJK7-F1
#
_cell.length_a   1.000
_cell.length_b   1.000
_cell.length_c   1.000
_cell.angle_alpha   90.00
_cell.angle_beta   90.00
_cell.angle_gamma   90.00
#
_symmetry.space_group_name_H-M   'P 1'
#
loop_
_entity.id
_entity.type
_entity.pdbx_description
1 polymer ?
#
loop_
_entity_poly.entity_id
_entity_poly.type
_entity_poly.pdbx_seq_one_letter_code
_entity_poly.pdbx_strand_id
1 'polypeptide(L)'
;MLIADSFVLLNLPRSGSSFARTVIQHIYMERFHRRNPLIPVSVLAGALGLQKRLLTRYGFPMDFRELMLPNLQEGNEYQHGQHGGWSQIPRKYLNREVVSIIRNPYERTLSGHRHRWWARHPILGPDVLSAEFPQFPNLSFDDYLRFQDFGLARRMPNGQRADANVGPQTVQFIWMFFKNPKQTLETLTDE
;
A
#
# COMPACT_ATOMS: atom_id res chain seq x y z
N MET A 1 3.16 1.84 5.65
CA MET A 1 2.22 1.79 6.77
C MET A 1 2.57 2.93 7.71
N LEU A 2 1.59 3.62 8.27
CA LEU A 2 1.85 4.67 9.27
C LEU A 2 1.36 4.18 10.64
N ILE A 3 2.24 4.21 11.63
CA ILE A 3 1.99 3.85 13.02
C ILE A 3 1.87 5.15 13.80
N ALA A 4 0.70 5.46 14.33
CA ALA A 4 0.43 6.57 15.23
C ALA A 4 0.16 6.03 16.64
N ASP A 5 0.21 6.88 17.68
CA ASP A 5 0.01 6.44 19.07
C ASP A 5 -1.27 5.64 19.31
N SER A 6 -2.40 6.06 18.72
CA SER A 6 -3.70 5.43 18.91
C SER A 6 -4.12 4.49 17.78
N PHE A 7 -3.52 4.59 16.60
CA PHE A 7 -3.95 3.82 15.43
C PHE A 7 -2.81 3.41 14.50
N VAL A 8 -3.07 2.41 13.66
CA VAL A 8 -2.25 2.01 12.53
C VAL A 8 -3.01 2.29 11.24
N LEU A 9 -2.43 3.13 10.37
CA LEU A 9 -2.95 3.39 9.04
C LEU A 9 -2.34 2.42 8.03
N LEU A 10 -3.18 1.56 7.45
CA LEU A 10 -2.86 0.74 6.29
C LEU A 10 -3.16 1.54 5.01
N ASN A 11 -2.15 1.68 4.15
CA ASN A 11 -2.25 2.55 2.98
C ASN A 11 -2.71 1.77 1.77
N LEU A 12 -4.01 1.77 1.51
CA LEU A 12 -4.54 1.15 0.31
C LEU A 12 -4.07 1.92 -0.94
N PRO A 13 -3.53 1.24 -1.97
CA PRO A 13 -3.15 1.91 -3.20
C PRO A 13 -4.34 2.63 -3.85
N ARG A 14 -4.07 3.82 -4.39
CA ARG A 14 -5.02 4.63 -5.17
C ARG A 14 -6.33 5.01 -4.44
N SER A 15 -6.34 4.99 -3.10
CA SER A 15 -7.52 5.37 -2.32
C SER A 15 -7.53 6.82 -1.81
N GLY A 16 -6.45 7.58 -2.01
CA GLY A 16 -6.25 8.87 -1.33
C GLY A 16 -5.40 8.76 -0.05
N SER A 17 -4.86 7.58 0.23
CA SER A 17 -3.95 7.33 1.36
C SER A 17 -2.73 8.27 1.40
N SER A 18 -2.20 8.72 0.25
CA SER A 18 -1.14 9.74 0.23
C SER A 18 -1.57 11.06 0.86
N PHE A 19 -2.77 11.56 0.55
CA PHE A 19 -3.31 12.78 1.14
C PHE A 19 -3.52 12.61 2.65
N ALA A 20 -4.18 11.53 3.06
CA ALA A 20 -4.42 11.24 4.47
C ALA A 20 -3.10 11.12 5.27
N ARG A 21 -2.09 10.46 4.70
CA ARG A 21 -0.74 10.42 5.30
C ARG A 21 -0.18 11.81 5.49
N THR A 22 -0.17 12.65 4.44
CA THR A 22 0.36 14.03 4.54
C THR A 22 -0.35 14.83 5.63
N VAL A 23 -1.67 14.77 5.70
CA VAL A 23 -2.46 15.46 6.73
C VAL A 23 -2.12 14.96 8.13
N ILE A 24 -2.09 13.63 8.34
CA ILE A 24 -1.74 13.05 9.64
C ILE A 24 -0.33 13.46 10.05
N GLN A 25 0.64 13.35 9.15
CA GLN A 25 2.02 13.74 9.41
C GLN A 25 2.12 15.21 9.83
N HIS A 26 1.41 16.09 9.12
CA HIS A 26 1.35 17.51 9.44
C HIS A 26 0.77 17.77 10.85
N ILE A 27 -0.38 17.18 11.17
CA ILE A 27 -1.01 17.31 12.50
C ILE A 27 -0.06 16.89 13.62
N TYR A 28 0.63 15.75 13.46
CA TYR A 28 1.57 15.27 14.46
C TYR A 28 2.79 16.17 14.61
N MET A 29 3.25 16.78 13.53
CA MET A 29 4.35 17.75 13.58
C MET A 29 3.95 19.05 14.25
N GLU A 30 2.74 19.55 13.97
CA GLU A 30 2.21 20.73 14.68
C GLU A 30 2.09 20.46 16.19
N ARG A 31 1.58 19.28 16.57
CA ARG A 31 1.51 18.86 17.99
C ARG A 31 2.89 18.81 18.63
N PHE A 32 3.87 18.25 17.92
CA PHE A 32 5.26 18.20 18.38
C PHE A 32 5.84 19.62 18.56
N HIS A 33 5.65 20.51 17.58
CA HIS A 33 6.11 21.90 17.67
C HIS A 33 5.46 22.65 18.83
N ARG A 34 4.14 22.50 19.04
CA ARG A 34 3.45 23.14 20.18
C ARG A 34 4.03 22.72 21.53
N ARG A 35 4.48 21.46 21.66
CA ARG A 35 5.16 20.96 22.87
C ARG A 35 6.62 21.39 22.95
N ASN A 36 7.24 21.72 21.82
CA ASN A 36 8.66 22.05 21.71
C ASN A 36 8.86 23.34 20.89
N PRO A 37 8.42 24.51 21.38
CA PRO A 37 8.37 25.76 20.60
C PRO A 37 9.75 26.29 20.18
N LEU A 38 10.82 25.79 20.81
CA LEU A 38 12.20 26.11 20.47
C LEU A 38 12.70 25.38 19.21
N ILE A 39 11.94 24.42 18.68
CA ILE A 39 12.31 23.66 17.47
C ILE A 39 11.53 24.22 16.27
N PRO A 40 12.19 24.89 15.31
CA PRO A 40 11.49 25.55 14.20
C PRO A 40 10.68 24.60 13.32
N VAL A 41 9.49 25.02 12.88
CA VAL A 41 8.66 24.29 11.90
C VAL A 41 9.43 23.95 10.62
N SER A 42 10.39 24.78 10.20
CA SER A 42 11.23 24.55 9.02
C SER A 42 12.17 23.34 9.17
N VAL A 43 12.70 23.10 10.37
CA VAL A 43 13.50 21.91 10.71
C VAL A 43 12.62 20.65 10.65
N LEU A 44 11.38 20.77 11.15
CA LEU A 44 10.37 19.73 11.09
C LEU A 44 9.93 19.45 9.64
N ALA A 45 9.66 20.48 8.84
CA ALA A 45 9.27 20.37 7.43
C ALA A 45 10.39 19.76 6.57
N GLY A 46 11.65 20.11 6.83
CA GLY A 46 12.82 19.46 6.24
C GLY A 46 12.93 17.97 6.61
N ALA A 47 12.44 17.57 7.79
CA ALA A 47 12.42 16.18 8.22
C ALA A 47 11.38 15.30 7.49
N LEU A 48 10.30 15.89 6.93
CA LEU A 48 9.41 15.20 6.00
C LEU A 48 10.07 14.89 4.65
N GLY A 49 10.98 15.77 4.22
CA GLY A 49 11.69 15.65 2.94
C GLY A 49 12.95 14.78 2.99
N LEU A 50 13.74 14.84 4.06
CA LEU A 50 15.05 14.17 4.09
C LEU A 50 15.54 13.64 5.46
N GLN A 51 14.90 13.95 6.60
CA GLN A 51 15.60 13.82 7.90
C GLN A 51 14.76 13.35 9.09
N LYS A 52 13.72 12.53 8.88
CA LYS A 52 13.03 11.80 9.98
C LYS A 52 14.03 11.08 10.90
N ARG A 53 15.11 10.54 10.32
CA ARG A 53 16.20 9.81 10.99
C ARG A 53 17.05 10.67 11.92
N LEU A 54 17.20 11.98 11.67
CA LEU A 54 17.98 12.88 12.53
C LEU A 54 17.21 13.29 13.78
N LEU A 55 15.93 13.68 13.64
CA LEU A 55 15.11 14.02 14.81
C LEU A 55 14.97 12.85 15.78
N THR A 56 14.80 11.62 15.26
CA THR A 56 14.80 10.42 16.12
C THR A 56 16.18 10.14 16.72
N ARG A 57 17.27 10.43 16.00
CA ARG A 57 18.66 10.25 16.48
C ARG A 57 19.03 11.24 17.58
N TYR A 58 18.47 12.44 17.58
CA TYR A 58 18.67 13.47 18.62
C TYR A 58 17.65 13.38 19.77
N GLY A 59 16.94 12.25 19.92
CA GLY A 59 16.11 12.00 21.10
C GLY A 59 14.75 12.70 21.11
N PHE A 60 14.25 13.13 19.95
CA PHE A 60 12.90 13.68 19.80
C PHE A 60 11.98 12.62 19.18
N PRO A 61 11.35 11.74 20.00
CA PRO A 61 10.45 10.74 19.49
C PRO A 61 9.23 11.42 18.89
N MET A 62 9.03 11.22 17.59
CA MET A 62 7.76 11.57 16.97
C MET A 62 6.73 10.53 17.41
N ASP A 63 5.57 11.01 17.85
CA ASP A 63 4.36 10.23 18.19
C ASP A 63 3.73 9.50 16.96
N PHE A 64 4.46 9.47 15.84
CA PHE A 64 4.16 8.61 14.71
C PHE A 64 5.44 8.11 14.02
N ARG A 65 5.35 6.92 13.43
CA ARG A 65 6.38 6.29 12.62
C ARG A 65 5.81 5.88 11.28
N GLU A 66 6.62 5.97 10.25
CA GLU A 66 6.26 5.42 8.95
C GLU A 66 7.18 4.24 8.65
N LEU A 67 6.56 3.13 8.22
CA LEU A 67 7.22 1.89 7.88
C LEU A 67 7.14 1.69 6.36
N MET A 68 8.32 1.59 5.74
CA MET A 68 8.48 1.07 4.38
C MET A 68 8.68 -0.43 4.50
N LEU A 69 7.74 -1.20 3.98
CA LEU A 69 7.65 -2.65 4.15
C LEU A 69 7.63 -3.33 2.77
N PRO A 70 8.08 -4.60 2.67
CA PRO A 70 7.92 -5.38 1.46
C PRO A 70 6.47 -5.39 0.95
N ASN A 71 6.28 -5.23 -0.35
CA ASN A 71 4.98 -5.35 -0.99
C ASN A 71 4.62 -6.83 -1.23
N LEU A 72 3.83 -7.40 -0.31
CA LEU A 72 3.43 -8.81 -0.40
C LEU A 72 2.52 -9.13 -1.60
N GLN A 73 1.92 -8.12 -2.24
CA GLN A 73 0.91 -8.30 -3.30
C GLN A 73 1.53 -8.60 -4.68
N GLU A 74 2.79 -8.23 -4.89
CA GLU A 74 3.44 -8.33 -6.21
C GLU A 74 4.47 -9.46 -6.26
N GLY A 75 4.48 -10.34 -5.26
CA GLY A 75 5.48 -11.43 -5.14
C GLY A 75 6.93 -10.94 -5.07
N ASN A 76 7.13 -9.63 -4.89
CA ASN A 76 8.42 -8.98 -4.96
C ASN A 76 8.78 -8.42 -3.58
N GLU A 77 9.36 -9.28 -2.75
CA GLU A 77 9.81 -8.93 -1.39
C GLU A 77 10.90 -7.85 -1.38
N TYR A 78 11.55 -7.60 -2.53
CA TYR A 78 12.58 -6.58 -2.69
C TYR A 78 11.99 -5.17 -2.82
N GLN A 79 10.74 -5.03 -3.30
CA GLN A 79 10.09 -3.73 -3.40
C GLN A 79 9.50 -3.31 -2.06
N HIS A 80 10.18 -2.35 -1.43
CA HIS A 80 9.73 -1.75 -0.17
C HIS A 80 8.90 -0.50 -0.45
N GLY A 81 7.77 -0.37 0.23
CA GLY A 81 6.91 0.79 0.09
C GLY A 81 5.97 1.01 1.26
N GLN A 82 5.15 2.04 1.16
CA GLN A 82 4.19 2.42 2.19
C GLN A 82 2.98 1.47 2.32
N HIS A 83 2.88 0.41 1.53
CA HIS A 83 1.67 -0.40 1.34
C HIS A 83 1.60 -1.68 2.21
N GLY A 84 2.32 -1.71 3.35
CA GLY A 84 2.27 -2.87 4.25
C GLY A 84 0.86 -3.18 4.77
N GLY A 85 0.55 -4.47 4.90
CA GLY A 85 -0.73 -5.01 5.34
C GLY A 85 -0.80 -5.33 6.84
N TRP A 86 -1.96 -5.79 7.30
CA TRP A 86 -2.25 -6.11 8.71
C TRP A 86 -1.26 -7.14 9.26
N SER A 87 -0.97 -8.20 8.50
CA SER A 87 -0.03 -9.26 8.89
C SER A 87 1.40 -8.78 9.13
N GLN A 88 1.74 -7.57 8.66
CA GLN A 88 3.04 -6.93 8.85
C GLN A 88 3.06 -5.92 10.01
N ILE A 89 1.95 -5.74 10.75
CA ILE A 89 1.92 -4.85 11.92
C ILE A 89 2.82 -5.44 13.02
N PRO A 90 3.84 -4.69 13.51
CA PRO A 90 4.69 -5.17 14.60
C PRO A 90 3.87 -5.50 15.85
N ARG A 91 4.20 -6.61 16.54
CA ARG A 91 3.46 -7.13 17.71
C ARG A 91 3.10 -6.06 18.75
N LYS A 92 4.02 -5.14 19.05
CA LYS A 92 3.82 -4.05 20.01
C LYS A 92 2.77 -3.00 19.64
N TYR A 93 2.24 -3.05 18.42
CA TYR A 93 1.22 -2.12 17.91
C TYR A 93 -0.11 -2.81 17.59
N LEU A 94 -0.24 -4.12 17.88
CA LEU A 94 -1.47 -4.88 17.59
C LEU A 94 -2.66 -4.47 18.48
N ASN A 95 -2.40 -3.76 19.59
CA ASN A 95 -3.42 -3.23 20.49
C ASN A 95 -4.01 -1.89 20.02
N ARG A 96 -3.59 -1.37 18.87
CA ARG A 96 -4.05 -0.10 18.30
C ARG A 96 -5.16 -0.35 17.29
N GLU A 97 -6.05 0.61 17.12
CA GLU A 97 -7.07 0.55 16.08
C GLU A 97 -6.42 0.53 14.69
N VAL A 98 -6.92 -0.31 13.79
CA VAL A 98 -6.45 -0.37 12.41
C VAL A 98 -7.41 0.40 11.53
N VAL A 99 -6.91 1.44 10.88
CA VAL A 99 -7.69 2.32 10.01
C VAL A 99 -7.14 2.31 8.59
N SER A 100 -7.99 2.61 7.62
CA SER A 100 -7.59 2.77 6.23
C SER A 100 -8.51 3.76 5.51
N ILE A 101 -8.02 4.26 4.38
CA ILE A 101 -8.82 5.04 3.46
C ILE A 101 -9.21 4.12 2.32
N ILE A 102 -10.51 3.96 2.10
CA ILE A 102 -11.08 3.23 0.98
C ILE A 102 -11.63 4.21 -0.05
N ARG A 103 -11.84 3.71 -1.27
CA ARG A 103 -12.44 4.47 -2.38
C ARG A 103 -13.39 3.55 -3.12
N ASN A 104 -14.37 4.12 -3.80
CA ASN A 104 -15.22 3.39 -4.74
C ASN A 104 -14.35 2.46 -5.64
N PRO A 105 -14.69 1.16 -5.75
CA PRO A 105 -13.87 0.18 -6.49
C PRO A 105 -13.63 0.53 -7.96
N TYR A 106 -14.63 1.10 -8.64
CA TYR A 106 -14.50 1.52 -10.03
C TYR A 106 -13.50 2.68 -10.14
N GLU A 107 -13.68 3.73 -9.34
CA GLU A 107 -12.78 4.89 -9.38
C GLU A 107 -11.35 4.55 -8.98
N ARG A 108 -11.17 3.62 -8.04
CA ARG A 108 -9.85 3.12 -7.64
C ARG A 108 -9.14 2.44 -8.82
N THR A 109 -9.87 1.60 -9.55
CA THR A 109 -9.35 0.90 -10.73
C THR A 109 -9.04 1.86 -11.88
N LEU A 110 -9.96 2.79 -12.18
CA LEU A 110 -9.72 3.86 -13.15
C LEU A 110 -8.51 4.72 -12.77
N SER A 111 -8.35 5.01 -11.48
CA SER A 111 -7.17 5.72 -10.99
C SER A 111 -5.89 4.91 -11.16
N GLY A 112 -5.93 3.58 -11.03
CA GLY A 112 -4.81 2.68 -11.28
C GLY A 112 -4.40 2.67 -12.75
N HIS A 113 -5.38 2.60 -13.65
CA HIS A 113 -5.19 2.72 -15.11
C HIS A 113 -4.44 4.01 -15.46
N ARG A 114 -5.00 5.17 -15.05
CA ARG A 114 -4.43 6.50 -15.34
C ARG A 114 -3.05 6.72 -14.73
N HIS A 115 -2.75 6.10 -13.60
CA HIS A 115 -1.45 6.26 -12.94
C HIS A 115 -0.30 5.51 -13.65
N ARG A 116 -0.62 4.49 -14.44
CA ARG A 116 0.35 3.76 -15.29
C ARG A 116 1.58 3.23 -14.53
N TRP A 117 1.41 2.84 -13.26
CA TRP A 117 2.45 2.09 -12.52
C TRP A 117 2.70 0.73 -13.17
N TRP A 118 1.62 0.04 -13.52
CA TRP A 118 1.60 -1.25 -14.22
C TRP A 118 2.33 -1.24 -15.57
N ALA A 119 2.40 -0.08 -16.23
CA ALA A 119 3.11 0.07 -17.50
C ALA A 119 4.64 0.15 -17.29
N ARG A 120 5.08 0.74 -16.18
CA ARG A 120 6.50 0.89 -15.82
C ARG A 120 7.06 -0.31 -15.07
N HIS A 121 6.19 -1.02 -14.37
CA HIS A 121 6.49 -2.20 -13.58
C HIS A 121 5.50 -3.31 -13.94
N PRO A 122 5.62 -3.90 -15.14
CA PRO A 122 4.69 -4.93 -15.59
C PRO A 122 4.80 -6.18 -14.71
N ILE A 123 3.63 -6.71 -14.34
CA ILE A 123 3.54 -7.99 -13.63
C ILE A 123 3.69 -9.18 -14.58
N LEU A 124 3.54 -8.98 -15.90
CA LEU A 124 3.66 -9.99 -16.94
C LEU A 124 5.03 -9.87 -17.65
N GLY A 125 5.54 -11.00 -18.13
CA GLY A 125 6.80 -11.02 -18.88
C GLY A 125 6.65 -10.45 -20.29
N PRO A 126 7.74 -9.99 -20.94
CA PRO A 126 7.70 -9.36 -22.26
C PRO A 126 6.98 -10.20 -23.33
N ASP A 127 7.22 -11.50 -23.37
CA ASP A 127 6.63 -12.40 -24.38
C ASP A 127 5.09 -12.46 -24.24
N VAL A 128 4.61 -12.61 -23.01
CA VAL A 128 3.18 -12.62 -22.69
C VAL A 128 2.55 -11.26 -23.00
N LEU A 129 3.24 -10.16 -22.69
CA LEU A 129 2.76 -8.82 -23.02
C LEU A 129 2.60 -8.63 -24.53
N SER A 130 3.59 -9.04 -25.32
CA SER A 130 3.56 -8.92 -26.78
C SER A 130 2.43 -9.73 -27.40
N ALA A 131 2.22 -10.97 -26.92
CA ALA A 131 1.20 -11.87 -27.44
C ALA A 131 -0.23 -11.49 -27.02
N GLU A 132 -0.44 -11.28 -25.71
CA GLU A 132 -1.78 -11.10 -25.15
C GLU A 132 -2.24 -9.65 -25.12
N PHE A 133 -1.30 -8.70 -25.09
CA PHE A 133 -1.58 -7.27 -24.91
C PHE A 133 -0.76 -6.43 -25.91
N PRO A 134 -0.96 -6.57 -27.23
CA PRO A 134 -0.11 -5.94 -28.25
C PRO A 134 -0.11 -4.41 -28.20
N GLN A 135 -1.11 -3.79 -27.57
CA GLN A 135 -1.17 -2.35 -27.35
C GLN A 135 -0.37 -1.88 -26.13
N PHE A 136 0.23 -2.79 -25.34
CA PHE A 136 1.02 -2.43 -24.17
C PHE A 136 2.20 -1.52 -24.56
N PRO A 137 2.46 -0.41 -23.83
CA PRO A 137 1.85 0.00 -22.55
C PRO A 137 0.60 0.89 -22.67
N ASN A 138 0.02 1.07 -23.86
CA ASN A 138 -1.11 1.94 -24.15
C ASN A 138 -2.45 1.20 -24.16
N LEU A 139 -2.72 0.45 -23.09
CA LEU A 139 -3.97 -0.29 -22.95
C LEU A 139 -5.18 0.66 -22.79
N SER A 140 -6.29 0.31 -23.47
CA SER A 140 -7.61 0.82 -23.17
C SER A 140 -7.99 0.50 -21.71
N PHE A 141 -9.08 1.09 -21.18
CA PHE A 141 -9.51 0.73 -19.82
C PHE A 141 -9.96 -0.73 -19.73
N ASP A 142 -10.65 -1.23 -20.75
CA ASP A 142 -11.12 -2.62 -20.82
C ASP A 142 -9.94 -3.61 -20.91
N ASP A 143 -8.95 -3.32 -21.75
CA ASP A 143 -7.73 -4.13 -21.83
C ASP A 143 -6.94 -4.09 -20.52
N TYR A 144 -6.96 -2.96 -19.81
CA TYR A 144 -6.36 -2.87 -18.50
C TYR A 144 -7.07 -3.74 -17.46
N LEU A 145 -8.41 -3.82 -17.49
CA LEU A 145 -9.15 -4.75 -16.63
C LEU A 145 -8.76 -6.21 -16.93
N ARG A 146 -8.72 -6.56 -18.22
CA ARG A 146 -8.28 -7.90 -18.65
C ARG A 146 -6.84 -8.18 -18.25
N PHE A 147 -5.94 -7.20 -18.36
CA PHE A 147 -4.56 -7.30 -17.90
C PHE A 147 -4.45 -7.56 -16.39
N GLN A 148 -5.25 -6.87 -15.57
CA GLN A 148 -5.26 -7.09 -14.12
C GLN A 148 -5.77 -8.48 -13.78
N ASP A 149 -6.81 -8.96 -14.47
CA ASP A 149 -7.37 -10.30 -14.26
C ASP A 149 -6.43 -11.41 -14.73
N PHE A 150 -5.81 -11.24 -15.90
CA PHE A 150 -4.84 -12.19 -16.47
C PHE A 150 -3.63 -12.38 -15.53
N GLY A 151 -3.15 -11.29 -14.95
CA GLY A 151 -2.05 -11.33 -13.98
C GLY A 151 -2.45 -11.73 -12.56
N LEU A 152 -3.72 -12.07 -12.30
CA LEU A 152 -4.22 -12.35 -10.96
C LEU A 152 -3.48 -13.52 -10.30
N ALA A 153 -3.23 -14.59 -11.05
CA ALA A 153 -2.54 -15.78 -10.54
C ALA A 153 -1.15 -15.44 -9.96
N ARG A 154 -0.43 -14.46 -10.52
CA ARG A 154 0.89 -14.01 -10.00
C ARG A 154 0.80 -13.26 -8.67
N ARG A 155 -0.40 -12.82 -8.28
CA ARG A 155 -0.67 -12.18 -6.99
C ARG A 155 -1.17 -13.17 -5.94
N MET A 156 -1.29 -14.44 -6.28
CA MET A 156 -1.74 -15.50 -5.39
C MET A 156 -0.52 -16.19 -4.74
N PRO A 157 -0.64 -16.72 -3.51
CA PRO A 157 0.48 -17.33 -2.80
C PRO A 157 1.17 -18.48 -3.55
N ASN A 158 0.40 -19.28 -4.28
CA ASN A 158 0.85 -20.45 -5.04
C ASN A 158 1.02 -20.18 -6.55
N GLY A 159 0.85 -18.93 -7.00
CA GLY A 159 0.91 -18.61 -8.43
C GLY A 159 -0.28 -19.12 -9.25
N GLN A 160 -1.35 -19.61 -8.61
CA GLN A 160 -2.55 -20.15 -9.24
C GLN A 160 -3.78 -19.34 -8.80
N ARG A 161 -4.81 -19.25 -9.65
CA ARG A 161 -6.07 -18.58 -9.25
C ARG A 161 -6.70 -19.36 -8.08
N ALA A 162 -7.42 -18.65 -7.21
CA ALA A 162 -8.26 -19.29 -6.20
C ALA A 162 -9.41 -20.05 -6.89
N ASP A 163 -9.95 -21.04 -6.19
CA ASP A 163 -11.16 -21.73 -6.62
C ASP A 163 -12.38 -20.79 -6.60
N ALA A 164 -12.36 -19.76 -5.73
CA ALA A 164 -13.33 -18.69 -5.73
C ALA A 164 -13.24 -17.75 -6.95
N ASN A 165 -14.39 -17.32 -7.46
CA ASN A 165 -14.55 -16.31 -8.49
C ASN A 165 -14.32 -14.88 -7.93
N VAL A 166 -13.05 -14.59 -7.61
CA VAL A 166 -12.63 -13.28 -7.09
C VAL A 166 -11.76 -12.51 -8.05
N GLY A 167 -11.94 -11.19 -8.05
CA GLY A 167 -11.15 -10.27 -8.87
C GLY A 167 -9.91 -9.71 -8.16
N PRO A 168 -9.06 -8.97 -8.90
CA PRO A 168 -7.82 -8.38 -8.38
C PRO A 168 -7.99 -7.46 -7.17
N GLN A 169 -9.13 -6.76 -7.08
CA GLN A 169 -9.44 -5.87 -5.97
C GLN A 169 -9.72 -6.61 -4.66
N THR A 170 -10.34 -7.78 -4.73
CA THR A 170 -10.61 -8.65 -3.57
C THR A 170 -9.32 -9.29 -3.07
N VAL A 171 -8.49 -9.81 -3.98
CA VAL A 171 -7.17 -10.37 -3.63
C VAL A 171 -6.30 -9.32 -2.95
N GLN A 172 -6.26 -8.09 -3.46
CA GLN A 172 -5.55 -6.98 -2.81
C GLN A 172 -6.13 -6.65 -1.43
N PHE A 173 -7.46 -6.69 -1.27
CA PHE A 173 -8.10 -6.45 0.02
C PHE A 173 -7.67 -7.49 1.05
N ILE A 174 -7.67 -8.77 0.69
CA ILE A 174 -7.25 -9.87 1.57
C ILE A 174 -5.79 -9.68 1.99
N TRP A 175 -4.87 -9.48 1.03
CA TRP A 175 -3.46 -9.22 1.32
C TRP A 175 -3.22 -8.09 2.31
N MET A 176 -4.03 -7.03 2.21
CA MET A 176 -3.86 -5.85 3.04
C MET A 176 -4.48 -5.98 4.42
N PHE A 177 -5.66 -6.59 4.55
CA PHE A 177 -6.49 -6.43 5.75
C PHE A 177 -6.64 -7.70 6.57
N PHE A 178 -6.33 -8.87 6.02
CA PHE A 178 -6.49 -10.13 6.74
C PHE A 178 -5.29 -10.45 7.63
N LYS A 179 -5.57 -11.19 8.71
CA LYS A 179 -4.52 -11.62 9.65
C LYS A 179 -3.56 -12.62 9.04
N ASN A 180 -4.11 -13.57 8.29
CA ASN A 180 -3.39 -14.65 7.62
C ASN A 180 -3.73 -14.64 6.12
N PRO A 181 -3.29 -13.63 5.35
CA PRO A 181 -3.75 -13.44 3.98
C PRO A 181 -3.39 -14.60 3.04
N LYS A 182 -2.23 -15.24 3.26
CA LYS A 182 -1.81 -16.43 2.48
C LYS A 182 -2.81 -17.56 2.65
N GLN A 183 -3.03 -17.98 3.90
CA GLN A 183 -3.99 -19.03 4.23
C GLN A 183 -5.40 -18.69 3.71
N THR A 184 -5.86 -17.45 3.91
CA THR A 184 -7.18 -17.04 3.40
C THR A 184 -7.29 -17.18 1.89
N LEU A 185 -6.28 -16.77 1.14
CA LEU A 185 -6.28 -16.87 -0.33
C LEU A 185 -6.17 -18.32 -0.82
N GLU A 186 -5.44 -19.18 -0.10
CA GLU A 186 -5.27 -20.60 -0.41
C GLU A 186 -6.54 -21.41 -0.17
N THR A 187 -7.38 -21.00 0.78
CA THR A 187 -8.61 -21.70 1.13
C THR A 187 -9.87 -20.97 0.66
N LEU A 188 -9.75 -20.00 -0.25
CA LEU A 188 -10.88 -19.18 -0.68
C LEU A 188 -11.73 -19.95 -1.71
N THR A 189 -12.98 -20.21 -1.35
CA THR A 189 -14.00 -20.87 -2.17
C THR A 189 -15.17 -19.93 -2.45
N ASP A 190 -16.04 -20.29 -3.41
CA ASP A 190 -17.30 -19.55 -3.68
C ASP A 190 -18.38 -19.78 -2.60
N GLU A 191 -18.26 -20.89 -1.85
CA GLU A 191 -19.02 -21.18 -0.62
C GLU A 191 -18.37 -20.53 0.60
#